data_AF-A0A0S2THC3-F1
#
_entry.id   AF-A0A0S2THC3-F1
#
_cell.length_a   1.000
_cell.length_b   1.000
_cell.length_c   1.000
_cell.angle_alpha   90.00
_cell.angle_beta   90.00
_cell.angle_gamma   90.00
#
_symmetry.space_group_name_H-M   'P 1'
#
loop_
_entity.id
_entity.type
_entity.pdbx_description
1 polymer ?
#
loop_
_entity_poly.entity_id
_entity_poly.type
_entity_poly.pdbx_seq_one_letter_code
_entity_poly.pdbx_strand_id
1 'polypeptide(L)'
;MKRLLFLLFCLMPGAWAAQQPVAELGADFWFTPRHGDVIAARADLGAAVKQLLAEPEAYLVLRYPEGESGELWGQELQAWLVALGIASDRIELQADPERLDAVAVVLVDPTLPEHAEPLQIDALPAADEARVNDPAAASPAAQPMDAAATPPADTAQDAQAPPVAEQGQEEPVETE
;
A
#
# COMPACT_ATOMS: atom_id res chain seq x y z
N MET A 1 30.24 26.52 -28.67
CA MET A 1 29.46 25.28 -28.86
C MET A 1 29.40 24.37 -27.62
N LYS A 2 30.30 24.48 -26.62
CA LYS A 2 30.25 23.68 -25.38
C LYS A 2 29.22 24.13 -24.31
N ARG A 3 28.73 25.37 -24.38
CA ARG A 3 27.68 25.89 -23.48
C ARG A 3 26.26 25.46 -23.87
N LEU A 4 26.07 25.02 -25.12
CA LEU A 4 24.77 24.53 -25.60
C LEU A 4 24.52 23.08 -25.17
N LEU A 5 25.58 22.27 -25.03
CA LEU A 5 25.48 20.87 -24.61
C LEU A 5 25.18 20.73 -23.10
N PHE A 6 25.54 21.72 -22.29
CA PHE A 6 25.27 21.73 -20.85
C PHE A 6 23.80 22.08 -20.52
N LEU A 7 23.14 22.87 -21.38
CA LEU A 7 21.73 23.22 -21.22
C LEU A 7 20.78 22.08 -21.63
N LEU A 8 21.23 21.16 -22.50
CA LEU A 8 20.45 19.99 -22.90
C LEU A 8 20.38 18.91 -21.80
N PHE A 9 21.35 18.88 -20.88
CA PHE A 9 21.43 17.87 -19.83
C PHE A 9 20.57 18.20 -18.59
N CYS A 10 20.26 19.48 -18.33
CA CYS A 10 19.41 19.90 -17.21
C CYS A 10 17.90 19.80 -17.50
N LEU A 11 17.50 19.35 -18.69
CA LEU A 11 16.09 19.28 -19.12
C LEU A 11 15.55 17.84 -19.19
N MET A 12 16.14 16.89 -18.46
CA MET A 12 15.41 15.69 -18.06
C MET A 12 14.77 15.94 -16.69
N PRO A 13 13.52 16.45 -16.63
CA PRO A 13 12.72 16.18 -15.46
C PRO A 13 12.57 14.66 -15.40
N GLY A 14 13.20 14.03 -14.41
CA GLY A 14 12.76 12.72 -13.97
C GLY A 14 11.32 12.90 -13.55
N ALA A 15 10.40 12.50 -14.41
CA ALA A 15 8.99 12.49 -14.11
C ALA A 15 8.79 11.37 -13.09
N TRP A 16 9.08 11.66 -11.82
CA TRP A 16 8.55 10.87 -10.73
C TRP A 16 7.03 11.06 -10.75
N ALA A 17 6.36 10.33 -11.63
CA ALA A 17 4.96 10.07 -11.46
C ALA A 17 4.83 9.45 -10.07
N ALA A 18 3.89 9.95 -9.27
CA ALA A 18 3.58 9.35 -7.98
C ALA A 18 3.02 7.94 -8.23
N GLN A 19 3.88 6.95 -8.43
CA GLN A 19 3.48 5.55 -8.52
C GLN A 19 2.71 5.25 -7.23
N GLN A 20 1.45 4.85 -7.42
CA GLN A 20 0.55 4.54 -6.33
C GLN A 20 1.00 3.26 -5.63
N PRO A 21 0.93 3.20 -4.30
CA PRO A 21 1.23 1.98 -3.58
C PRO A 21 0.22 0.89 -3.95
N VAL A 22 0.71 -0.31 -4.23
CA VAL A 22 -0.11 -1.51 -4.42
C VAL A 22 -0.49 -2.16 -3.09
N ALA A 23 0.27 -1.88 -2.02
CA ALA A 23 -0.04 -2.26 -0.66
C ALA A 23 0.57 -1.25 0.34
N GLU A 24 -0.04 -1.13 1.51
CA GLU A 24 0.45 -0.25 2.57
C GLU A 24 0.36 -0.94 3.95
N LEU A 25 1.45 -0.89 4.71
CA LEU A 25 1.58 -1.51 6.03
C LEU A 25 1.81 -0.40 7.06
N GLY A 26 0.72 0.04 7.71
CA GLY A 26 0.75 1.11 8.71
C GLY A 26 1.44 0.73 10.02
N ALA A 27 1.74 1.74 10.83
CA ALA A 27 2.46 1.62 12.09
C ALA A 27 1.81 0.66 13.09
N ASP A 28 0.49 0.44 13.07
CA ASP A 28 -0.15 -0.55 13.95
C ASP A 28 0.28 -1.99 13.65
N PHE A 29 0.52 -2.30 12.37
CA PHE A 29 1.14 -3.55 11.96
C PHE A 29 2.53 -3.69 12.59
N TRP A 30 3.25 -2.57 12.61
CA TRP A 30 4.49 -2.17 13.31
C TRP A 30 4.70 -2.61 14.76
N PHE A 31 3.62 -2.66 15.53
CA PHE A 31 3.72 -2.74 17.00
C PHE A 31 3.22 -4.05 17.59
N THR A 32 2.79 -5.00 16.77
CA THR A 32 2.35 -6.34 17.20
C THR A 32 3.43 -7.38 16.90
N PRO A 33 3.59 -8.49 17.67
CA PRO A 33 4.44 -9.61 17.26
C PRO A 33 4.01 -10.16 15.89
N ARG A 34 4.92 -10.16 14.91
CA ARG A 34 4.67 -10.55 13.51
C ARG A 34 5.42 -11.82 13.15
N HIS A 35 4.87 -12.56 12.20
CA HIS A 35 5.49 -13.72 11.56
C HIS A 35 5.24 -13.62 10.05
N GLY A 36 6.10 -14.25 9.24
CA GLY A 36 6.02 -14.16 7.77
C GLY A 36 4.73 -14.73 7.16
N ASP A 37 4.03 -15.62 7.87
CA ASP A 37 2.71 -16.13 7.49
C ASP A 37 1.63 -15.04 7.47
N VAL A 38 1.72 -14.05 8.35
CA VAL A 38 0.81 -12.89 8.36
C VAL A 38 0.97 -12.07 7.09
N ILE A 39 2.20 -11.90 6.60
CA ILE A 39 2.50 -11.24 5.32
C ILE A 39 1.94 -12.04 4.15
N ALA A 40 2.12 -13.36 4.14
CA ALA A 40 1.62 -14.23 3.09
C ALA A 40 0.07 -14.25 3.00
N ALA A 41 -0.61 -14.02 4.12
CA ALA A 41 -2.07 -13.98 4.19
C ALA A 41 -2.68 -12.66 3.65
N ARG A 42 -1.88 -11.62 3.44
CA ARG A 42 -2.36 -10.32 2.96
C ARG A 42 -2.68 -10.34 1.47
N ALA A 43 -3.92 -10.04 1.12
CA ALA A 43 -4.42 -10.11 -0.25
C ALA A 43 -3.74 -9.08 -1.19
N ASP A 44 -3.44 -7.89 -0.69
CA ASP A 44 -2.78 -6.80 -1.43
C ASP A 44 -1.32 -7.15 -1.76
N LEU A 45 -0.55 -7.66 -0.79
CA LEU A 45 0.81 -8.16 -1.04
C LEU A 45 0.82 -9.38 -1.96
N GLY A 46 -0.15 -10.29 -1.79
CA GLY A 46 -0.30 -11.43 -2.69
C GLY A 46 -0.61 -10.99 -4.13
N ALA A 47 -1.37 -9.92 -4.33
CA ALA A 47 -1.61 -9.34 -5.65
C ALA A 47 -0.33 -8.70 -6.23
N ALA A 48 0.40 -7.91 -5.44
CA ALA A 48 1.67 -7.31 -5.84
C ALA A 48 2.70 -8.35 -6.27
N VAL A 49 2.86 -9.43 -5.50
CA VAL A 49 3.75 -10.54 -5.82
C VAL A 49 3.33 -11.26 -7.10
N LYS A 50 2.03 -11.52 -7.30
CA LYS A 50 1.54 -12.14 -8.54
C LYS A 50 1.86 -11.27 -9.76
N GLN A 51 1.70 -9.97 -9.65
CA GLN A 51 2.00 -9.05 -10.75
C GLN A 51 3.52 -8.97 -11.01
N LEU A 52 4.33 -8.88 -9.96
CA LEU A 52 5.80 -8.96 -10.06
C LEU A 52 6.26 -10.24 -10.78
N LEU A 53 5.63 -11.38 -10.49
CA LEU A 53 5.97 -12.66 -11.13
C LEU A 53 5.49 -12.75 -12.60
N ALA A 54 4.47 -11.99 -12.98
CA ALA A 54 3.97 -11.93 -14.35
C ALA A 54 4.85 -11.05 -15.26
N GLU A 55 5.56 -10.08 -14.69
CA GLU A 55 6.37 -9.09 -15.40
C GLU A 55 7.86 -9.28 -15.03
N PRO A 56 8.69 -9.93 -15.89
CA PRO A 56 10.07 -10.29 -15.54
C PRO A 56 10.99 -9.11 -15.21
N GLU A 57 10.77 -7.97 -15.86
CA GLU A 57 11.56 -6.75 -15.69
C GLU A 57 11.05 -5.87 -14.53
N ALA A 58 9.87 -6.18 -13.97
CA ALA A 58 9.34 -5.41 -12.87
C ALA A 58 10.13 -5.64 -11.57
N TYR A 59 10.09 -4.66 -10.67
CA TYR A 59 10.68 -4.75 -9.34
C TYR A 59 9.78 -4.07 -8.30
N LEU A 60 10.00 -4.40 -7.03
CA LEU A 60 9.31 -3.76 -5.91
C LEU A 60 10.18 -2.65 -5.34
N VAL A 61 9.56 -1.52 -5.02
CA VAL A 61 10.15 -0.49 -4.17
C VAL A 61 9.38 -0.46 -2.86
N LEU A 62 10.08 -0.68 -1.75
CA LEU A 62 9.54 -0.56 -0.41
C LEU A 62 9.88 0.83 0.11
N ARG A 63 8.89 1.73 0.08
CA ARG A 63 9.01 3.10 0.58
C ARG A 63 8.71 3.12 2.07
N TYR A 64 9.69 3.46 2.89
CA TYR A 64 9.58 3.44 4.35
C TYR A 64 9.80 4.83 4.96
N PRO A 65 9.24 5.12 6.16
CA PRO A 65 9.43 6.40 6.82
C PRO A 65 10.90 6.65 7.14
N GLU A 66 11.35 7.89 7.05
CA GLU A 66 12.72 8.22 7.44
C GLU A 66 12.94 7.95 8.95
N GLY A 67 14.12 7.40 9.29
CA GLY A 67 14.52 7.08 10.66
C GLY A 67 14.68 5.58 10.93
N GLU A 68 15.25 5.25 12.08
CA GLU A 68 15.65 3.88 12.45
C GLU A 68 14.45 2.90 12.46
N SER A 69 13.32 3.31 13.02
CA SER A 69 12.12 2.47 13.05
C SER A 69 11.61 2.15 11.64
N GLY A 70 11.54 3.15 10.76
CA GLY A 70 11.08 2.95 9.39
C GLY A 70 12.04 2.10 8.58
N GLU A 71 13.34 2.31 8.74
CA GLU A 71 14.38 1.48 8.12
C GLU A 71 14.24 0.01 8.55
N LEU A 72 14.05 -0.23 9.85
CA LEU A 72 13.81 -1.57 10.38
C LEU A 72 12.55 -2.20 9.76
N TRP A 73 11.45 -1.46 9.64
CA TRP A 73 10.22 -1.96 9.02
C TRP A 73 10.42 -2.34 7.55
N GLY A 74 11.14 -1.51 6.79
CA GLY A 74 11.49 -1.80 5.40
C GLY A 74 12.33 -3.07 5.27
N GLN A 75 13.36 -3.21 6.10
CA GLN A 75 14.22 -4.39 6.12
C GLN A 75 13.48 -5.67 6.55
N GLU A 76 12.62 -5.61 7.56
CA GLU A 76 11.77 -6.74 7.98
C GLU A 76 10.87 -7.19 6.83
N LEU A 77 10.22 -6.25 6.13
CA LEU A 77 9.38 -6.57 4.98
C LEU A 77 10.18 -7.25 3.87
N GLN A 78 11.34 -6.69 3.53
CA GLN A 78 12.24 -7.28 2.53
C GLN A 78 12.64 -8.71 2.91
N ALA A 79 13.04 -8.93 4.16
CA ALA A 79 13.44 -10.26 4.64
C ALA A 79 12.30 -11.27 4.51
N TRP A 80 11.06 -10.88 4.83
CA TRP A 80 9.90 -11.76 4.65
C TRP A 80 9.57 -12.03 3.18
N LEU A 81 9.61 -11.02 2.31
CA LEU A 81 9.39 -11.21 0.88
C LEU A 81 10.46 -12.13 0.27
N VAL A 82 11.71 -12.01 0.71
CA VAL A 82 12.80 -12.91 0.32
C VAL A 82 12.53 -14.34 0.81
N ALA A 83 12.10 -14.50 2.07
CA ALA A 83 11.72 -15.81 2.61
C ALA A 83 10.54 -16.46 1.87
N LEU A 84 9.66 -15.66 1.25
CA LEU A 84 8.56 -16.10 0.38
C LEU A 84 9.00 -16.38 -1.06
N GLY A 85 10.29 -16.25 -1.37
CA GLY A 85 10.88 -16.62 -2.66
C GLY A 85 11.02 -15.48 -3.66
N ILE A 86 10.83 -14.22 -3.25
CA ILE A 86 11.16 -13.07 -4.09
C ILE A 86 12.68 -12.85 -4.09
N ALA A 87 13.26 -12.71 -5.27
CA ALA A 87 14.69 -12.43 -5.38
C ALA A 87 15.01 -11.03 -4.84
N SER A 88 16.04 -10.91 -3.99
CA SER A 88 16.38 -9.65 -3.30
C SER A 88 16.82 -8.54 -4.25
N ASP A 89 17.34 -8.87 -5.43
CA ASP A 89 17.72 -7.92 -6.48
C ASP A 89 16.50 -7.29 -7.20
N ARG A 90 15.31 -7.85 -6.98
CA ARG A 90 14.02 -7.29 -7.44
C ARG A 90 13.30 -6.49 -6.36
N ILE A 91 13.97 -6.17 -5.26
CA ILE A 91 13.41 -5.39 -4.15
C ILE A 91 14.38 -4.25 -3.80
N GLU A 92 13.91 -3.02 -3.95
CA GLU A 92 14.62 -1.81 -3.55
C GLU A 92 14.03 -1.23 -2.26
N LEU A 93 14.89 -0.81 -1.34
CA LEU A 93 14.50 -0.06 -0.15
C LEU A 93 14.71 1.43 -0.42
N GLN A 94 13.67 2.24 -0.20
CA GLN A 94 13.73 3.68 -0.41
C GLN A 94 13.14 4.43 0.80
N ALA A 95 13.94 5.29 1.43
CA ALA A 95 13.41 6.21 2.44
C ALA A 95 12.50 7.23 1.77
N ASP A 96 11.34 7.48 2.37
CA ASP A 96 10.33 8.43 1.92
C ASP A 96 10.04 9.44 3.05
N PRO A 97 10.57 10.67 2.99
CA PRO A 97 10.41 11.66 4.06
C PRO A 97 8.99 12.22 4.15
N GLU A 98 8.16 12.05 3.11
CA GLU A 98 6.75 12.45 3.14
C GLU A 98 5.88 11.39 3.84
N ARG A 99 6.43 10.19 4.05
CA ARG A 99 5.77 9.07 4.71
C ARG A 99 6.21 8.99 6.17
N LEU A 100 5.23 9.00 7.07
CA LEU A 100 5.50 9.11 8.50
C LEU A 100 5.24 7.81 9.26
N ASP A 101 4.31 6.99 8.80
CA ASP A 101 3.71 5.95 9.62
C ASP A 101 3.37 4.66 8.87
N ALA A 102 3.95 4.42 7.69
CA ALA A 102 3.70 3.18 6.95
C ALA A 102 4.83 2.80 6.01
N VAL A 103 4.97 1.49 5.74
CA VAL A 103 5.75 1.01 4.60
C VAL A 103 4.81 0.81 3.41
N ALA A 104 5.07 1.53 2.33
CA ALA A 104 4.35 1.41 1.07
C ALA A 104 5.10 0.45 0.13
N VAL A 105 4.37 -0.48 -0.47
CA VAL A 105 4.90 -1.36 -1.53
C VAL A 105 4.46 -0.80 -2.86
N VAL A 106 5.42 -0.53 -3.73
CA VAL A 106 5.20 -0.01 -5.07
C VAL A 106 5.74 -1.03 -6.07
N LEU A 107 4.94 -1.38 -7.08
CA LEU A 107 5.41 -2.16 -8.21
C LEU A 107 5.86 -1.20 -9.31
N VAL A 108 7.07 -1.40 -9.82
CA VAL A 108 7.64 -0.61 -10.91
C VAL A 108 7.90 -1.52 -12.09
N ASP A 109 7.24 -1.24 -13.22
CA ASP A 109 7.54 -1.86 -14.51
C ASP A 109 8.38 -0.87 -15.35
N PRO A 110 9.68 -1.14 -15.58
CA PRO A 110 10.55 -0.26 -16.34
C PRO A 110 10.28 -0.31 -17.86
N THR A 111 9.49 -1.28 -18.34
CA THR A 111 9.21 -1.46 -19.77
C THR A 111 8.01 -0.67 -20.27
N LEU A 112 7.16 -0.20 -19.36
CA LEU A 112 6.12 0.76 -19.71
C LEU A 112 6.77 2.13 -19.87
N PRO A 113 6.79 2.72 -21.09
CA PRO A 113 7.16 4.12 -21.21
C PRO A 113 6.19 4.92 -20.32
N GLU A 114 6.72 5.81 -19.49
CA GLU A 114 5.97 6.69 -18.57
C GLU A 114 5.05 7.71 -19.29
N HIS A 115 4.61 7.40 -20.50
CA HIS A 115 3.86 8.22 -21.42
C HIS A 115 2.70 7.43 -22.04
N ALA A 116 1.73 7.00 -21.22
CA ALA A 116 0.37 7.31 -21.63
C ALA A 116 0.16 8.76 -21.20
N GLU A 117 0.56 9.71 -22.07
CA GLU A 117 0.14 11.10 -21.87
C GLU A 117 -1.35 11.07 -21.54
N PRO A 118 -1.82 11.84 -20.52
CA PRO A 118 -3.25 12.03 -20.39
C PRO A 118 -3.68 12.51 -21.76
N LEU A 119 -4.53 11.74 -22.45
CA LEU A 119 -5.19 12.17 -23.66
C LEU A 119 -5.79 13.53 -23.29
N GLN A 120 -5.11 14.60 -23.68
CA GLN A 120 -5.65 15.93 -23.69
C GLN A 120 -6.77 15.82 -24.70
N ILE A 121 -7.97 15.55 -24.17
CA ILE A 121 -9.20 15.83 -24.86
C ILE A 121 -9.15 17.34 -25.03
N ASP A 122 -8.50 17.77 -26.13
CA ASP A 122 -8.69 19.09 -26.70
C ASP A 122 -10.21 19.28 -26.69
N ALA A 123 -10.63 20.30 -25.95
CA ALA A 123 -12.02 20.64 -25.78
C ALA A 123 -12.70 20.55 -27.14
N LEU A 124 -13.59 19.55 -27.30
CA LEU A 124 -14.54 19.55 -28.40
C LEU A 124 -15.21 20.93 -28.35
N PRO A 125 -15.18 21.70 -29.47
CA PRO A 125 -15.89 22.97 -29.50
C PRO A 125 -17.35 22.68 -29.16
N ALA A 126 -17.87 23.44 -28.19
CA ALA A 126 -19.22 23.35 -27.68
C ALA A 126 -20.24 23.20 -28.81
N ALA A 127 -20.66 21.96 -29.06
CA ALA A 127 -21.74 21.67 -29.96
C ALA A 127 -23.04 21.81 -29.17
N ASP A 128 -23.62 23.00 -29.33
CA ASP A 128 -25.06 23.20 -29.50
C ASP A 128 -25.96 22.76 -28.33
N GLU A 129 -26.06 23.65 -27.34
CA GLU A 129 -27.17 23.69 -26.39
C GLU A 129 -28.49 23.99 -27.12
N ALA A 130 -29.14 22.98 -27.70
CA ALA A 130 -30.49 23.13 -28.24
C ALA A 130 -31.28 21.82 -28.34
N ARG A 131 -31.74 21.28 -27.21
CA ARG A 131 -33.03 20.56 -27.12
C ARG A 131 -33.50 20.49 -25.66
N VAL A 132 -34.33 21.46 -25.26
CA VAL A 132 -35.80 21.31 -25.14
C VAL A 132 -36.21 20.32 -24.04
N ASN A 133 -36.37 20.87 -22.85
CA ASN A 133 -37.57 20.83 -22.00
C ASN A 133 -38.53 19.64 -22.18
N ASP A 134 -38.71 18.85 -21.11
CA ASP A 134 -40.02 18.29 -20.76
C ASP A 134 -40.12 18.05 -19.23
N PRO A 135 -40.74 18.97 -18.45
CA PRO A 135 -41.01 18.77 -17.03
C PRO A 135 -42.48 18.37 -16.84
N ALA A 136 -42.82 17.09 -17.01
CA ALA A 136 -44.15 16.59 -16.67
C ALA A 136 -44.16 15.09 -16.38
N ALA A 137 -44.10 14.74 -15.10
CA ALA A 137 -44.81 13.63 -14.44
C ALA A 137 -44.03 13.25 -13.17
N ALA A 138 -44.38 13.84 -12.03
CA ALA A 138 -45.32 13.21 -11.08
C ALA A 138 -44.59 12.28 -10.10
N SER A 139 -44.22 12.87 -8.96
CA SER A 139 -44.28 12.19 -7.67
C SER A 139 -45.73 11.72 -7.42
N PRO A 140 -45.95 10.58 -6.76
CA PRO A 140 -46.39 10.71 -5.37
C PRO A 140 -45.95 9.58 -4.41
N ALA A 141 -45.96 9.94 -3.13
CA ALA A 141 -46.29 9.15 -1.94
C ALA A 141 -45.40 7.94 -1.60
N ALA A 142 -44.59 8.00 -0.54
CA ALA A 142 -45.00 7.86 0.87
C ALA A 142 -45.67 6.52 1.20
N GLN A 143 -44.90 5.59 1.78
CA GLN A 143 -45.37 4.70 2.85
C GLN A 143 -44.23 4.44 3.85
N PRO A 144 -44.39 4.84 5.13
CA PRO A 144 -43.66 4.28 6.25
C PRO A 144 -44.49 3.15 6.86
N MET A 145 -43.95 1.93 6.97
CA MET A 145 -44.53 0.90 7.81
C MET A 145 -43.44 0.09 8.51
N ASP A 146 -43.37 0.34 9.82
CA ASP A 146 -43.10 -0.60 10.91
C ASP A 146 -42.81 -2.07 10.54
N ALA A 147 -41.68 -2.57 11.06
CA ALA A 147 -41.69 -3.83 11.79
C ALA A 147 -40.49 -3.92 12.73
N ALA A 148 -40.78 -3.77 14.01
CA ALA A 148 -39.91 -4.12 15.12
C ALA A 148 -39.50 -5.60 15.09
N ALA A 149 -38.23 -5.88 15.43
CA ALA A 149 -37.85 -7.11 16.11
C ALA A 149 -36.45 -6.96 16.74
N THR A 150 -36.45 -6.74 18.05
CA THR A 150 -35.35 -6.95 19.00
C THR A 150 -35.94 -7.82 20.13
N PRO A 151 -35.18 -8.59 20.93
CA PRO A 151 -34.09 -9.56 20.72
C PRO A 151 -34.55 -10.96 21.28
N PRO A 152 -33.70 -11.95 21.67
CA PRO A 152 -32.87 -11.84 22.87
C PRO A 152 -31.52 -12.61 22.87
N ALA A 153 -30.65 -12.12 23.76
CA ALA A 153 -29.89 -12.87 24.76
C ALA A 153 -28.87 -13.95 24.32
N ASP A 154 -27.64 -13.67 24.77
CA ASP A 154 -26.92 -14.53 25.71
C ASP A 154 -26.38 -15.86 25.18
N THR A 155 -25.10 -15.84 24.82
CA THR A 155 -24.22 -16.95 25.17
C THR A 155 -22.92 -16.35 25.65
N ALA A 156 -22.87 -16.12 26.97
CA ALA A 156 -21.64 -16.24 27.72
C ALA A 156 -20.95 -17.57 27.36
N GLN A 157 -19.78 -17.50 26.72
CA GLN A 157 -18.85 -18.62 26.74
C GLN A 157 -17.58 -18.16 27.46
N ASP A 158 -17.64 -18.50 28.73
CA ASP A 158 -16.58 -18.66 29.71
C ASP A 158 -15.44 -19.57 29.18
N ALA A 159 -14.29 -19.46 29.86
CA ALA A 159 -13.11 -20.31 29.77
C ALA A 159 -12.21 -20.13 28.51
N GLN A 160 -10.88 -20.03 28.60
CA GLN A 160 -9.96 -20.33 29.69
C GLN A 160 -8.59 -19.74 29.35
N ALA A 161 -7.97 -19.03 30.30
CA ALA A 161 -6.55 -18.71 30.25
C ALA A 161 -5.72 -19.97 30.61
N PRO A 162 -4.62 -20.26 29.90
CA PRO A 162 -3.53 -21.05 30.46
C PRO A 162 -2.46 -20.16 31.13
N PRO A 163 -1.73 -20.72 32.11
CA PRO A 163 -0.95 -19.96 33.09
C PRO A 163 0.42 -19.49 32.59
N VAL A 164 0.85 -18.42 33.24
CA VAL A 164 2.21 -17.89 33.38
C VAL A 164 3.22 -19.00 33.63
N ALA A 165 4.24 -19.09 32.77
CA ALA A 165 5.50 -19.75 33.07
C ALA A 165 6.57 -18.67 33.26
N GLU A 166 6.72 -18.28 34.53
CA GLU A 166 7.82 -17.49 35.08
C GLU A 166 8.97 -18.47 35.38
N GLN A 167 10.03 -18.46 34.59
CA GLN A 167 11.38 -18.95 34.94
C GLN A 167 12.36 -18.13 34.08
N GLY A 168 13.21 -17.23 34.57
CA GLY A 168 13.89 -17.24 35.86
C GLY A 168 15.25 -17.92 35.71
N GLN A 169 16.19 -17.29 35.00
CA GLN A 169 17.60 -17.68 35.04
C GLN A 169 18.48 -16.46 34.79
N GLU A 170 18.76 -15.75 35.89
CA GLU A 170 19.91 -14.86 36.03
C GLU A 170 21.17 -15.75 36.08
N GLU A 171 22.08 -15.61 35.11
CA GLU A 171 23.47 -16.05 35.30
C GLU A 171 24.33 -14.87 35.76
N PRO A 172 25.17 -15.05 36.79
CA PRO A 172 25.99 -14.00 37.35
C PRO A 172 27.20 -13.69 36.46
N VAL A 173 27.49 -12.39 36.37
CA VAL A 173 28.75 -11.81 35.88
C VAL A 173 29.91 -12.30 36.74
N GLU A 174 30.89 -12.97 36.11
CA GLU A 174 32.19 -13.23 36.71
C GLU A 174 33.20 -12.17 36.20
N THR A 175 33.73 -11.43 37.16
CA THR A 175 34.80 -10.44 37.04
C THR A 175 36.15 -11.14 37.10
N GLU A 176 37.06 -10.83 36.17
CA GLU A 176 38.51 -10.87 36.41
C GLU A 176 39.20 -9.69 35.71
#